data_AF-A0A1H5Z0E6-F1
#
_entry.id   AF-A0A1H5Z0E6-F1
#
_cell.length_a   1.000
_cell.length_b   1.000
_cell.length_c   1.000
_cell.angle_alpha   90.00
_cell.angle_beta   90.00
_cell.angle_gamma   90.00
#
_symmetry.space_group_name_H-M   'P 1'
#
loop_
_entity.id
_entity.type
_entity.pdbx_description
1 polymer ?
#
loop_
_entity_poly.entity_id
_entity_poly.type
_entity_poly.pdbx_seq_one_letter_code
_entity_poly.pdbx_strand_id
1 'polypeptide(L)'
;MVTSERIPKVMAEKFAAITAQTDAFCAQHLNEEYRQMIHRVVGALARKRPSPLSSGKESVWAAAAVHAVGRVNFLDDASQTPHCKPEAIYAFFGIAESTGQNKSKAIRDALKMGPFSHEWTLPSRLADNPMVWILQVNGLMMDIRTAPVELQRLAYEKGLIPFIPAEQGETPD
;
A
#
# COMPACT_ATOMS: atom_id res chain seq x y z
N MET A 1 -5.96 9.45 11.53
CA MET A 1 -6.77 10.39 10.73
C MET A 1 -6.91 9.83 9.33
N VAL A 2 -8.14 9.62 8.83
CA VAL A 2 -8.39 9.18 7.45
C VAL A 2 -8.13 10.37 6.53
N THR A 3 -6.98 10.41 5.86
CA THR A 3 -6.69 11.44 4.86
C THR A 3 -7.51 11.16 3.61
N SER A 4 -8.52 11.98 3.35
CA SER A 4 -9.23 11.99 2.07
C SER A 4 -8.23 12.36 0.95
N GLU A 5 -8.16 11.55 -0.10
CA GLU A 5 -7.20 11.74 -1.18
C GLU A 5 -7.54 13.03 -1.95
N ARG A 6 -6.57 13.93 -2.10
CA ARG A 6 -6.73 15.10 -2.98
C ARG A 6 -6.61 14.65 -4.43
N ILE A 7 -7.75 14.53 -5.12
CA ILE A 7 -7.83 14.07 -6.52
C ILE A 7 -7.96 15.26 -7.48
N PRO A 8 -7.18 15.32 -8.58
CA PRO A 8 -7.39 16.32 -9.62
C PRO A 8 -8.81 16.21 -10.21
N LYS A 9 -9.49 17.34 -10.44
CA LYS A 9 -10.88 17.36 -10.95
C LYS A 9 -11.08 16.49 -12.20
N VAL A 10 -10.12 16.53 -13.11
CA VAL A 10 -10.14 15.74 -14.36
C VAL A 10 -10.07 14.22 -14.13
N MET A 11 -9.60 13.76 -12.96
CA MET A 11 -9.51 12.34 -12.59
C MET A 11 -10.58 11.92 -11.60
N ALA A 12 -11.47 12.81 -11.15
CA ALA A 12 -12.43 12.51 -10.08
C ALA A 12 -13.37 11.36 -10.42
N GLU A 13 -13.95 11.37 -11.63
CA GLU A 13 -14.84 10.29 -12.11
C GLU A 13 -14.09 8.96 -12.23
N LYS A 14 -12.89 8.98 -12.81
CA LYS A 14 -12.06 7.77 -12.97
C LYS A 14 -11.65 7.18 -11.63
N PHE A 15 -11.24 8.03 -10.68
CA PHE A 15 -10.93 7.62 -9.31
C PHE A 15 -12.14 6.97 -8.64
N ALA A 16 -13.30 7.64 -8.66
CA ALA A 16 -14.53 7.15 -8.04
C ALA A 16 -14.98 5.80 -8.63
N ALA A 17 -14.90 5.64 -9.95
CA ALA A 17 -15.27 4.40 -10.62
C ALA A 17 -14.35 3.22 -10.25
N ILE A 18 -13.04 3.47 -10.11
CA ILE A 18 -12.08 2.45 -9.66
C ILE A 18 -12.31 2.12 -8.18
N THR A 19 -12.43 3.14 -7.32
CA THR A 19 -12.55 2.93 -5.88
C THR A 19 -13.86 2.24 -5.49
N ALA A 20 -14.97 2.52 -6.19
CA ALA A 20 -16.23 1.82 -5.97
C ALA A 20 -16.11 0.31 -6.23
N GLN A 21 -15.36 -0.10 -7.26
CA GLN A 21 -15.12 -1.52 -7.52
C GLN A 21 -14.21 -2.16 -6.47
N THR A 22 -13.18 -1.46 -6.01
CA THR A 22 -12.31 -1.96 -4.94
C THR A 22 -13.01 -2.00 -3.59
N ASP A 23 -13.93 -1.07 -3.32
CA ASP A 23 -14.75 -1.05 -2.10
C ASP A 23 -15.63 -2.30 -2.02
N ALA A 24 -16.27 -2.68 -3.13
CA ALA A 24 -17.05 -3.91 -3.21
C ALA A 24 -16.20 -5.17 -2.95
N PHE A 25 -14.97 -5.21 -3.49
CA PHE A 25 -14.05 -6.32 -3.23
C PHE A 25 -13.62 -6.36 -1.76
N CYS A 26 -13.21 -5.23 -1.19
CA CYS A 26 -12.75 -5.16 0.19
C CYS A 26 -13.85 -5.53 1.19
N ALA A 27 -15.09 -5.12 0.93
CA ALA A 27 -16.25 -5.48 1.75
C ALA A 27 -16.53 -6.99 1.75
N GLN A 28 -16.21 -7.71 0.67
CA GLN A 28 -16.46 -9.14 0.56
C GLN A 28 -15.28 -10.01 1.02
N HIS A 29 -14.05 -9.56 0.79
CA HIS A 29 -12.87 -10.42 0.91
C HIS A 29 -11.77 -9.88 1.82
N LEU A 30 -11.76 -8.58 2.14
CA LEU A 30 -10.69 -7.95 2.90
C LEU A 30 -11.25 -7.18 4.10
N ASN A 31 -10.71 -6.00 4.38
CA ASN A 31 -11.11 -5.15 5.49
C ASN A 31 -10.93 -3.66 5.12
N GLU A 32 -11.27 -2.81 6.08
CA GLU A 32 -11.20 -1.35 5.94
C GLU A 32 -9.78 -0.84 5.70
N GLU A 33 -8.78 -1.48 6.28
CA GLU A 33 -7.38 -1.05 6.16
C GLU A 33 -6.85 -1.24 4.73
N TYR A 34 -7.17 -2.39 4.12
CA TYR A 34 -6.91 -2.62 2.70
C TYR A 34 -7.65 -1.62 1.82
N ARG A 35 -8.93 -1.36 2.10
CA ARG A 35 -9.75 -0.39 1.36
C ARG A 35 -9.08 0.99 1.34
N GLN A 36 -8.68 1.49 2.50
CA GLN A 36 -8.00 2.77 2.61
C GLN A 36 -6.67 2.77 1.86
N MET A 37 -5.84 1.74 2.03
CA MET A 37 -4.55 1.66 1.33
C MET A 37 -4.72 1.62 -0.20
N ILE A 38 -5.70 0.88 -0.70
CA ILE A 38 -6.01 0.83 -2.13
C ILE A 38 -6.45 2.20 -2.64
N HIS A 39 -7.28 2.93 -1.90
CA HIS A 39 -7.65 4.31 -2.26
C HIS A 39 -6.44 5.22 -2.33
N ARG A 40 -5.50 5.12 -1.39
CA ARG A 40 -4.24 5.87 -1.42
C ARG A 40 -3.43 5.58 -2.68
N VAL A 41 -3.32 4.30 -3.05
CA VAL A 41 -2.64 3.86 -4.28
C VAL A 41 -3.31 4.47 -5.51
N VAL A 42 -4.63 4.35 -5.64
CA VAL A 42 -5.37 4.90 -6.80
C VAL A 42 -5.27 6.43 -6.83
N GLY A 43 -5.31 7.09 -5.67
CA GLY A 43 -5.15 8.54 -5.56
C GLY A 43 -3.76 9.01 -5.96
N ALA A 44 -2.71 8.28 -5.56
CA ALA A 44 -1.34 8.57 -5.96
C ALA A 44 -1.13 8.41 -7.47
N LEU A 45 -1.75 7.38 -8.09
CA LEU A 45 -1.75 7.24 -9.55
C LEU A 45 -2.50 8.39 -10.23
N ALA A 46 -3.68 8.78 -9.71
CA ALA A 46 -4.47 9.89 -10.25
C ALA A 46 -3.72 11.23 -10.24
N ARG A 47 -2.82 11.45 -9.28
CA ARG A 47 -2.00 12.67 -9.18
C ARG A 47 -0.78 12.70 -10.10
N LYS A 48 -0.37 11.59 -10.69
CA LYS A 48 0.77 11.57 -11.64
C LYS A 48 0.45 12.38 -12.90
N ARG A 49 1.48 12.87 -13.57
CA ARG A 49 1.38 13.71 -14.78
C ARG A 49 2.26 13.15 -15.91
N PRO A 50 1.67 12.66 -17.02
CA PRO A 50 0.24 12.34 -17.16
C PRO A 50 -0.19 11.24 -16.19
N SER A 51 -1.48 11.20 -15.83
CA SER A 51 -2.01 10.13 -14.99
C SER A 51 -2.08 8.83 -15.81
N PRO A 52 -1.53 7.70 -15.32
CA PRO A 52 -1.65 6.43 -16.01
C PRO A 52 -3.12 5.95 -16.05
N LEU A 53 -3.95 6.38 -15.10
CA LEU A 53 -5.38 6.04 -15.04
C LEU A 53 -6.17 6.61 -16.23
N SER A 54 -5.63 7.59 -16.96
CA SER A 54 -6.29 8.16 -18.15
C SER A 54 -6.50 7.14 -19.28
N SER A 55 -5.84 5.98 -19.23
CA SER A 55 -5.99 4.91 -20.21
C SER A 55 -6.32 3.58 -19.55
N GLY A 56 -6.99 2.69 -20.29
CA GLY A 56 -7.38 1.36 -19.80
C GLY A 56 -8.68 1.34 -19.00
N LYS A 57 -9.21 0.13 -18.82
CA LYS A 57 -10.47 -0.13 -18.11
C LYS A 57 -10.30 -0.01 -16.59
N GLU A 58 -11.34 0.48 -15.93
CA GLU A 58 -11.42 0.67 -14.48
C GLU A 58 -11.22 -0.65 -13.73
N SER A 59 -11.82 -1.75 -14.21
CA SER A 59 -11.68 -3.08 -13.58
C SER A 59 -10.25 -3.61 -13.60
N VAL A 60 -9.49 -3.29 -14.67
CA VAL A 60 -8.07 -3.64 -14.76
C VAL A 60 -7.26 -2.85 -13.73
N TRP A 61 -7.54 -1.56 -13.55
CA TRP A 61 -6.88 -0.75 -12.53
C TRP A 61 -7.27 -1.16 -11.11
N ALA A 62 -8.54 -1.48 -10.88
CA ALA A 62 -9.05 -1.95 -9.59
C ALA A 62 -8.35 -3.26 -9.16
N ALA A 63 -8.38 -4.28 -10.02
CA ALA A 63 -7.70 -5.56 -9.77
C ALA A 63 -6.20 -5.39 -9.55
N ALA A 64 -5.56 -4.56 -10.38
CA ALA A 64 -4.13 -4.30 -10.28
C ALA A 64 -3.75 -3.59 -8.98
N ALA A 65 -4.57 -2.63 -8.52
CA ALA A 65 -4.34 -1.89 -7.27
C ALA A 65 -4.51 -2.80 -6.05
N VAL A 66 -5.58 -3.60 -6.01
CA VAL A 66 -5.79 -4.62 -4.96
C VAL A 66 -4.60 -5.57 -4.92
N HIS A 67 -4.19 -6.12 -6.07
CA HIS A 67 -3.06 -7.03 -6.14
C HIS A 67 -1.72 -6.35 -5.77
N ALA A 68 -1.51 -5.09 -6.14
CA ALA A 68 -0.29 -4.36 -5.80
C ALA A 68 -0.16 -4.16 -4.29
N VAL A 69 -1.24 -3.70 -3.64
CA VAL A 69 -1.31 -3.57 -2.18
C VAL A 69 -1.16 -4.93 -1.52
N GLY A 70 -1.86 -5.94 -2.02
CA GLY A 70 -1.78 -7.31 -1.54
C GLY A 70 -0.35 -7.86 -1.56
N ARG A 71 0.38 -7.64 -2.66
CA ARG A 71 1.74 -8.14 -2.83
C ARG A 71 2.75 -7.51 -1.87
N VAL A 72 2.62 -6.21 -1.59
CA VAL A 72 3.46 -5.49 -0.61
C VAL A 72 3.17 -5.96 0.81
N ASN A 73 1.94 -6.42 1.06
CA ASN A 73 1.44 -6.77 2.38
C ASN A 73 1.19 -8.28 2.55
N PHE A 74 1.87 -9.11 1.76
CA PHE A 74 1.82 -10.59 1.84
C PHE A 74 0.40 -11.17 1.91
N LEU A 75 -0.55 -10.59 1.17
CA LEU A 75 -1.95 -10.98 1.22
C LEU A 75 -2.18 -12.44 0.80
N ASP A 76 -1.29 -13.03 0.01
CA ASP A 76 -1.36 -14.41 -0.44
C ASP A 76 -0.82 -15.44 0.57
N ASP A 77 -0.22 -14.99 1.66
CA ASP A 77 0.23 -15.83 2.77
C ASP A 77 -0.94 -16.22 3.66
N ALA A 78 -1.20 -17.53 3.78
CA ALA A 78 -2.32 -18.06 4.56
C ALA A 78 -2.18 -17.86 6.07
N SER A 79 -0.99 -17.49 6.56
CA SER A 79 -0.79 -17.09 7.96
C SER A 79 -1.36 -15.70 8.27
N GLN A 80 -1.64 -14.89 7.24
CA GLN A 80 -2.16 -13.53 7.38
C GLN A 80 -3.69 -13.53 7.48
N THR A 81 -4.23 -12.53 8.19
CA THR A 81 -5.67 -12.26 8.24
C THR A 81 -5.95 -10.79 7.91
N PRO A 82 -6.76 -10.47 6.88
CA PRO A 82 -7.28 -11.40 5.87
C PRO A 82 -6.17 -11.91 4.95
N HIS A 83 -6.41 -13.05 4.29
CA HIS A 83 -5.61 -13.55 3.17
C HIS A 83 -6.47 -13.77 1.92
N CYS A 84 -5.89 -13.57 0.75
CA CYS A 84 -6.55 -13.74 -0.55
C CYS A 84 -5.52 -14.09 -1.62
N LYS A 85 -5.82 -15.14 -2.40
CA LYS A 85 -4.98 -15.56 -3.51
C LYS A 85 -5.17 -14.66 -4.74
N PRO A 86 -4.11 -14.34 -5.51
CA PRO A 86 -4.21 -13.45 -6.67
C PRO A 86 -5.29 -13.84 -7.69
N GLU A 87 -5.51 -15.14 -7.88
CA GLU A 87 -6.48 -15.70 -8.81
C GLU A 87 -7.92 -15.27 -8.45
N ALA A 88 -8.24 -15.20 -7.14
CA ALA A 88 -9.54 -14.74 -6.66
C ALA A 88 -9.75 -13.25 -6.95
N ILE A 89 -8.70 -12.43 -6.86
CA ILE A 89 -8.74 -11.02 -7.24
C ILE A 89 -9.13 -10.90 -8.73
N TYR A 90 -8.42 -11.58 -9.62
CA TYR A 90 -8.66 -11.45 -11.06
C TYR A 90 -10.02 -11.99 -11.48
N ALA A 91 -10.46 -13.10 -10.89
CA ALA A 91 -11.78 -13.66 -11.11
C ALA A 91 -12.88 -12.66 -10.71
N PHE A 92 -12.76 -12.01 -9.54
CA PHE A 92 -13.74 -11.03 -9.07
C PHE A 92 -13.90 -9.85 -10.04
N PHE A 93 -12.80 -9.32 -10.57
CA PHE A 93 -12.83 -8.19 -11.51
C PHE A 93 -13.06 -8.61 -12.97
N GLY A 94 -13.20 -9.90 -13.26
CA GLY A 94 -13.42 -10.43 -14.60
C GLY A 94 -12.28 -10.12 -15.57
N ILE A 95 -11.02 -10.18 -15.11
CA ILE A 95 -9.85 -9.91 -15.95
C ILE A 95 -8.93 -11.12 -16.07
N ALA A 96 -8.15 -11.17 -17.15
CA ALA A 96 -7.10 -12.17 -17.29
C ALA A 96 -5.96 -11.92 -16.29
N GLU A 97 -5.45 -12.99 -15.69
CA GLU A 97 -4.38 -12.94 -14.69
C GLU A 97 -3.13 -12.22 -15.20
N SER A 98 -2.66 -12.55 -16.41
CA SER A 98 -1.48 -11.89 -17.01
C SER A 98 -1.65 -10.38 -17.16
N THR A 99 -2.88 -9.92 -17.42
CA THR A 99 -3.19 -8.48 -17.49
C THR A 99 -3.11 -7.84 -16.11
N GLY A 100 -3.69 -8.50 -15.09
CA GLY A 100 -3.67 -8.03 -13.72
C GLY A 100 -2.26 -8.01 -13.11
N GLN A 101 -1.46 -9.06 -13.33
CA GLN A 101 -0.07 -9.14 -12.86
C GLN A 101 0.80 -8.05 -13.49
N ASN A 102 0.76 -7.88 -14.82
CA ASN A 102 1.54 -6.87 -15.53
C ASN A 102 1.15 -5.46 -15.11
N LYS A 103 -0.15 -5.18 -14.98
CA LYS A 103 -0.63 -3.87 -14.54
C LYS A 103 -0.28 -3.61 -13.07
N SER A 104 -0.37 -4.62 -12.20
CA SER A 104 0.03 -4.52 -10.80
C SER A 104 1.53 -4.21 -10.66
N LYS A 105 2.38 -4.86 -11.46
CA LYS A 105 3.81 -4.51 -11.55
C LYS A 105 4.01 -3.05 -11.98
N ALA A 106 3.29 -2.59 -13.00
CA ALA A 106 3.38 -1.20 -13.44
C ALA A 106 2.98 -0.19 -12.35
N ILE A 107 1.98 -0.52 -11.50
CA ILE A 107 1.63 0.28 -10.33
C ILE A 107 2.79 0.33 -9.35
N ARG A 108 3.34 -0.83 -8.97
CA ARG A 108 4.46 -0.92 -8.03
C ARG A 108 5.67 -0.14 -8.52
N ASP A 109 6.03 -0.27 -9.80
CA ASP A 109 7.15 0.45 -10.40
C ASP A 109 6.88 1.97 -10.42
N ALA A 110 5.67 2.39 -10.80
CA ALA A 110 5.31 3.80 -10.87
C ALA A 110 5.30 4.48 -9.49
N LEU A 111 4.87 3.77 -8.46
CA LEU A 111 4.79 4.27 -7.07
C LEU A 111 6.03 3.93 -6.24
N LYS A 112 7.03 3.27 -6.83
CA LYS A 112 8.25 2.82 -6.17
C LYS A 112 7.97 1.96 -4.93
N MET A 113 6.96 1.09 -5.02
CA MET A 113 6.61 0.15 -3.96
C MET A 113 7.72 -0.91 -3.82
N GLY A 114 8.60 -0.71 -2.83
CA GLY A 114 9.68 -1.64 -2.50
C GLY A 114 9.49 -2.28 -1.13
N PRO A 115 10.36 -3.26 -0.77
CA PRO A 115 10.33 -3.91 0.54
C PRO A 115 10.48 -2.93 1.72
N PHE A 116 11.17 -1.81 1.51
CA PHE A 116 11.43 -0.78 2.52
C PHE A 116 10.38 0.36 2.51
N SER A 117 9.36 0.28 1.66
CA SER A 117 8.36 1.34 1.50
C SER A 117 7.26 1.23 2.56
N HIS A 118 7.51 1.84 3.71
CA HIS A 118 6.54 1.88 4.81
C HIS A 118 5.23 2.57 4.43
N GLU A 119 5.26 3.50 3.47
CA GLU A 119 4.10 4.27 3.04
C GLU A 119 3.01 3.43 2.36
N TRP A 120 3.37 2.23 1.86
CA TRP A 120 2.47 1.27 1.23
C TRP A 120 2.22 0.02 2.07
N THR A 121 2.78 -0.01 3.30
CA THR A 121 2.56 -1.08 4.27
C THR A 121 1.34 -0.75 5.12
N LEU A 122 0.50 -1.74 5.37
CA LEU A 122 -0.68 -1.57 6.23
C LEU A 122 -0.24 -1.20 7.65
N PRO A 123 -0.89 -0.22 8.32
CA PRO A 123 -0.61 0.13 9.70
C PRO A 123 -0.45 -1.06 10.67
N SER A 124 -1.35 -2.05 10.58
CA SER A 124 -1.33 -3.28 11.37
C SER A 124 -0.09 -4.15 11.15
N ARG A 125 0.61 -3.96 10.02
CA ARG A 125 1.83 -4.68 9.66
C ARG A 125 3.10 -3.88 9.86
N LEU A 126 3.02 -2.59 10.19
CA LEU A 126 4.21 -1.73 10.28
C LEU A 126 5.16 -2.16 11.40
N ALA A 127 4.63 -2.44 12.59
CA ALA A 127 5.46 -2.79 13.75
C ALA A 127 6.27 -4.07 13.52
N ASP A 128 5.64 -5.08 12.91
CA ASP A 128 6.21 -6.41 12.75
C ASP A 128 7.01 -6.59 11.46
N ASN A 129 6.87 -5.70 10.47
CA ASN A 129 7.61 -5.79 9.21
C ASN A 129 9.07 -5.35 9.40
N PRO A 130 10.06 -6.27 9.40
CA PRO A 130 11.44 -5.91 9.70
C PRO A 130 12.02 -4.95 8.65
N MET A 131 11.58 -5.06 7.39
CA MET A 131 12.10 -4.26 6.28
C MET A 131 11.74 -2.78 6.40
N VAL A 132 10.66 -2.43 7.10
CA VAL A 132 10.28 -1.03 7.37
C VAL A 132 11.30 -0.34 8.29
N TRP A 133 11.99 -1.10 9.13
CA TRP A 133 12.86 -0.57 10.18
C TRP A 133 14.35 -0.64 9.83
N ILE A 134 14.72 -1.30 8.72
CA ILE A 134 16.10 -1.36 8.28
C ILE A 134 16.45 -0.09 7.49
N LEU A 135 17.35 0.72 8.05
CA LEU A 135 17.88 1.93 7.42
C LEU A 135 19.39 1.83 7.20
N GLN A 136 19.89 2.52 6.18
CA GLN A 136 21.32 2.65 5.97
C GLN A 136 21.89 3.81 6.79
N VAL A 137 22.76 3.51 7.75
CA VAL A 137 23.45 4.49 8.61
C VAL A 137 24.95 4.32 8.42
N ASN A 138 25.64 5.36 7.95
CA ASN A 138 27.08 5.34 7.63
C ASN A 138 27.50 4.16 6.74
N GLY A 139 26.66 3.79 5.77
CA GLY A 139 26.94 2.69 4.83
C GLY A 139 26.48 1.30 5.30
N LEU A 140 26.10 1.14 6.57
CA LEU A 140 25.66 -0.15 7.15
C LEU A 140 24.14 -0.20 7.29
N MET A 141 23.56 -1.37 7.01
CA MET A 141 22.12 -1.63 7.24
C MET A 141 21.89 -1.93 8.72
N MET A 142 21.02 -1.15 9.36
CA MET A 142 20.75 -1.22 10.79
C MET A 142 19.24 -1.20 11.04
N ASP A 143 18.78 -1.99 12.01
CA ASP A 143 17.43 -1.86 12.56
C ASP A 143 17.35 -0.64 13.48
N ILE A 144 16.68 0.41 13.00
CA ILE A 144 16.58 1.69 13.69
C ILE A 144 15.83 1.59 15.03
N ARG A 145 15.06 0.53 15.28
CA ARG A 145 14.37 0.29 16.56
C ARG A 145 15.35 0.08 17.72
N THR A 146 16.55 -0.40 17.41
CA THR A 146 17.62 -0.64 18.39
C THR A 146 18.55 0.57 18.57
N ALA A 147 18.39 1.61 17.74
CA ALA A 147 19.17 2.84 17.83
C ALA A 147 18.68 3.76 18.96
N PRO A 148 19.51 4.69 19.45
CA PRO A 148 19.08 5.74 20.38
C PRO A 148 17.85 6.51 19.88
N VAL A 149 16.98 6.94 20.80
CA VAL A 149 15.72 7.63 20.49
C VAL A 149 15.92 8.90 19.66
N GLU A 150 17.05 9.58 19.82
CA GLU A 150 17.43 10.76 19.05
C GLU A 150 17.58 10.43 17.55
N LEU A 151 18.16 9.26 17.23
CA LEU A 151 18.27 8.81 15.84
C LEU A 151 16.92 8.35 15.29
N GLN A 152 16.07 7.75 16.12
CA GLN A 152 14.71 7.39 15.74
C GLN A 152 13.88 8.64 15.39
N ARG A 153 13.93 9.68 16.24
CA ARG A 153 13.30 10.99 15.98
C ARG A 153 13.80 11.60 14.67
N LEU A 154 15.11 11.62 14.45
CA LEU A 154 15.68 12.14 13.20
C LEU A 154 15.23 11.35 11.96
N ALA A 155 15.14 10.02 12.07
CA ALA A 155 14.63 9.19 10.98
C ALA A 155 13.14 9.48 10.70
N TYR A 156 12.35 9.68 11.75
CA TYR A 156 10.94 10.04 11.65
C TYR A 156 10.75 11.42 11.00
N GLU A 157 11.51 12.44 11.42
CA GLU A 157 11.49 13.78 10.82
C GLU A 157 11.83 13.77 9.32
N LYS A 158 12.73 12.87 8.91
CA LYS A 158 13.09 12.65 7.51
C LYS A 158 12.07 11.80 6.73
N GLY A 159 11.02 11.32 7.38
CA GLY A 159 10.01 10.44 6.80
C GLY A 159 10.52 9.04 6.46
N LEU A 160 11.63 8.61 7.07
CA LEU A 160 12.25 7.30 6.80
C LEU A 160 11.57 6.17 7.57
N ILE A 161 10.89 6.49 8.68
CA ILE A 161 10.09 5.55 9.47
C ILE A 161 8.70 6.14 9.72
N PRO A 162 7.69 5.29 9.93
CA PRO A 162 6.30 5.73 10.06
C PRO A 162 5.95 6.36 11.42
N PHE A 163 6.71 6.07 12.47
CA PHE A 163 6.57 6.59 13.84
C PHE A 163 7.87 6.36 14.62
N ILE A 164 7.97 6.86 15.85
CA ILE A 164 9.13 6.67 16.75
C ILE A 164 8.87 5.45 17.66
N PRO A 165 9.54 4.30 17.44
CA PRO A 165 9.29 3.06 18.21
C PRO A 165 9.43 3.24 19.72
N ALA A 166 10.47 3.92 20.20
CA ALA A 166 10.72 4.11 21.62
C ALA A 166 9.67 5.00 22.34
N GLU A 167 8.79 5.66 21.59
CA GLU A 167 7.71 6.52 22.12
C GLU A 167 6.32 5.90 21.96
N GLN A 168 6.22 4.74 21.29
CA GLN A 168 5.02 3.92 21.33
C GLN A 168 5.01 3.23 22.70
N GLY A 169 4.40 3.86 23.69
CA GLY A 169 4.35 3.35 25.07
C GLY A 169 3.89 1.90 25.14
N GLU A 170 4.38 1.17 26.16
CA GLU A 170 3.86 -0.13 26.58
C GLU A 170 2.34 -0.12 26.49
N THR A 171 1.78 -1.00 25.67
CA THR A 171 0.34 -1.25 25.73
C THR A 171 0.09 -1.77 27.14
N PRO A 172 -0.73 -1.13 27.98
CA PRO A 172 -1.03 -1.68 29.28
C PRO A 172 -1.69 -3.05 29.07
N ASP A 173 -1.17 -4.07 29.75
CA ASP A 173 -1.76 -5.42 29.84
C ASP A 173 -3.28 -5.39 30.14
#